data_AF-A0A195FTU6-F1
#
_entry.id   AF-A0A195FTU6-F1
#
_cell.length_a   1.000
_cell.length_b   1.000
_cell.length_c   1.000
_cell.angle_alpha   90.00
_cell.angle_beta   90.00
_cell.angle_gamma   90.00
#
_symmetry.space_group_name_H-M   'P 1'
#
loop_
_entity.id
_entity.type
_entity.pdbx_description
1 polymer ?
#
loop_
_entity_poly.entity_id
_entity_poly.type
_entity_poly.pdbx_seq_one_letter_code
_entity_poly.pdbx_strand_id
1 'polypeptide(L)'
;KLNKKITLLQFFEFCCESNDENDDLEFLMDMSSSDDENEEKEVKDFITVIDLDLNSQRNKIQIRSRVKKYVERIVSNYTAEEFKIHFRLEEVKKYKYLGYMMTRNGEDKEHIRERIRKARVAMGWIWSYGERKFKGDVRWRLKLFDSVVKGILYYGVEIWGYKEWKEIEAVQDKYLKWVLGLERTTPGYIVREELKRNKLRVETGWRAGRWEERIEKGKGGEIGKLCMMERRKEERKSEWIDWTRENVERRDYLWRGGVSEISLNEYGENKWDRVRERDIEVDEQERGEKVKKSRTCKNYERVNGIPEYIRRCGRKKGKKMVQIARWRCGNEERGNKYWMKEEDRKCRLCDMEREDIEHLKKNCEYVKEKGGRNLEVLNEDGRGYEWMRKIECLKEEKDRKIGRERENK
;
A
#
# COMPACT_ATOMS: atom_id res chain seq x y z
N LYS A 1 -7.48 44.98 -5.95
CA LYS A 1 -8.76 44.43 -5.45
C LYS A 1 -9.12 43.07 -6.10
N LEU A 2 -8.85 42.88 -7.40
CA LEU A 2 -9.07 41.62 -8.14
C LEU A 2 -8.49 40.33 -7.48
N ASN A 3 -7.27 40.41 -6.92
CA ASN A 3 -6.64 39.26 -6.22
C ASN A 3 -7.45 38.75 -5.02
N LYS A 4 -8.19 39.61 -4.31
CA LYS A 4 -8.97 39.19 -3.13
C LYS A 4 -10.25 38.46 -3.51
N LYS A 5 -10.91 38.84 -4.62
CA LYS A 5 -12.07 38.15 -5.21
C LYS A 5 -11.69 36.73 -5.67
N ILE A 6 -10.54 36.60 -6.35
CA ILE A 6 -10.01 35.31 -6.81
C ILE A 6 -9.67 34.39 -5.63
N THR A 7 -9.06 34.91 -4.56
CA THR A 7 -8.73 34.09 -3.37
C THR A 7 -9.98 33.67 -2.58
N LEU A 8 -11.04 34.49 -2.57
CA LEU A 8 -12.31 34.14 -1.92
C LEU A 8 -13.08 33.07 -2.72
N LEU A 9 -13.13 33.21 -4.05
CA LEU A 9 -13.66 32.18 -4.95
C LEU A 9 -12.88 30.88 -4.82
N GLN A 10 -11.54 30.95 -4.72
CA GLN A 10 -10.68 29.79 -4.49
C GLN A 10 -10.93 29.09 -3.17
N PHE A 11 -11.28 29.85 -2.13
CA PHE A 11 -11.64 29.31 -0.82
C PHE A 11 -13.03 28.66 -0.84
N PHE A 12 -13.98 29.21 -1.60
CA PHE A 12 -15.32 28.65 -1.79
C PHE A 12 -15.33 27.38 -2.63
N GLU A 13 -14.57 27.33 -3.73
CA GLU A 13 -14.36 26.13 -4.55
C GLU A 13 -13.71 25.00 -3.73
N PHE A 14 -12.74 25.35 -2.86
CA PHE A 14 -12.10 24.41 -1.94
C PHE A 14 -13.04 23.87 -0.86
N CYS A 15 -14.08 24.62 -0.49
CA CYS A 15 -15.06 24.24 0.53
C CYS A 15 -16.31 23.54 -0.03
N CYS A 16 -16.67 23.74 -1.31
CA CYS A 16 -17.98 23.40 -1.84
C CYS A 16 -18.01 22.39 -3.01
N GLU A 17 -16.91 21.73 -3.37
CA GLU A 17 -16.99 20.61 -4.31
C GLU A 17 -17.62 19.35 -3.65
N SER A 18 -18.95 19.34 -3.53
CA SER A 18 -19.73 18.10 -3.67
C SER A 18 -21.18 18.34 -4.11
N ASN A 19 -21.43 17.89 -5.34
CA ASN A 19 -22.63 17.24 -5.89
C ASN A 19 -23.76 18.11 -6.46
N ASP A 20 -23.93 17.87 -7.76
CA ASP A 20 -25.11 17.96 -8.61
C ASP A 20 -25.42 19.32 -9.28
N GLU A 21 -25.47 19.21 -10.61
CA GLU A 21 -25.97 20.13 -11.63
C GLU A 21 -25.11 21.36 -12.00
N ASN A 22 -24.64 21.31 -13.25
CA ASN A 22 -23.69 22.20 -13.90
C ASN A 22 -24.40 23.37 -14.62
N ASP A 23 -25.69 23.60 -14.38
CA ASP A 23 -26.51 24.47 -15.24
C ASP A 23 -26.77 25.87 -14.63
N ASP A 24 -26.55 26.06 -13.33
CA ASP A 24 -26.82 27.36 -12.66
C ASP A 24 -25.59 28.30 -12.61
N LEU A 25 -24.39 27.79 -12.91
CA LEU A 25 -23.13 28.56 -12.87
C LEU A 25 -22.86 29.36 -14.15
N GLU A 26 -23.50 29.01 -15.27
CA GLU A 26 -23.35 29.71 -16.55
C GLU A 26 -24.09 31.07 -16.54
N PHE A 27 -25.08 31.25 -15.66
CA PHE A 27 -25.83 32.51 -15.49
C PHE A 27 -25.02 33.62 -14.77
N LEU A 28 -23.97 33.25 -14.02
CA LEU A 28 -23.23 34.19 -13.15
C LEU A 28 -21.94 34.74 -13.76
N MET A 29 -21.47 34.21 -14.89
CA MET A 29 -20.25 34.69 -15.56
C MET A 29 -20.47 35.97 -16.39
N ASP A 30 -21.71 36.28 -16.80
CA ASP A 30 -22.02 37.38 -17.73
C ASP A 30 -22.15 38.78 -17.07
N MET A 31 -22.02 38.90 -15.75
CA MET A 31 -22.30 40.16 -15.03
C MET A 31 -21.06 41.00 -14.71
N SER A 32 -19.85 40.62 -15.17
CA SER A 32 -18.59 41.27 -14.77
C SER A 32 -18.21 42.55 -15.56
N SER A 33 -19.19 43.28 -16.11
CA SER A 33 -18.91 44.48 -16.93
C SER A 33 -19.64 45.73 -16.47
N SER A 34 -19.37 46.23 -15.27
CA SER A 34 -19.47 47.67 -14.98
C SER A 34 -18.85 48.02 -13.63
N ASP A 35 -17.92 48.97 -13.67
CA ASP A 35 -17.40 49.67 -12.50
C ASP A 35 -18.48 50.60 -11.93
N ASP A 36 -18.91 50.44 -10.68
CA ASP A 36 -19.37 51.50 -9.74
C ASP A 36 -19.93 50.90 -8.43
N GLU A 37 -20.17 51.77 -7.43
CA GLU A 37 -20.46 51.53 -5.99
C GLU A 37 -21.60 50.54 -5.62
N ASN A 38 -22.24 49.88 -6.59
CA ASN A 38 -23.16 48.77 -6.40
C ASN A 38 -22.49 47.48 -5.86
N GLU A 39 -21.16 47.35 -5.99
CA GLU A 39 -20.42 46.13 -5.57
C GLU A 39 -20.60 45.77 -4.09
N GLU A 40 -20.75 46.74 -3.17
CA GLU A 40 -20.82 46.44 -1.73
C GLU A 40 -22.22 45.97 -1.31
N LYS A 41 -23.25 46.40 -2.05
CA LYS A 41 -24.64 45.96 -1.88
C LYS A 41 -24.84 44.60 -2.55
N GLU A 42 -24.29 44.42 -3.75
CA GLU A 42 -24.30 43.14 -4.46
C GLU A 42 -23.50 42.05 -3.74
N VAL A 43 -22.38 42.38 -3.08
CA VAL A 43 -21.65 41.42 -2.23
C VAL A 43 -22.44 41.07 -0.96
N LYS A 44 -23.16 42.02 -0.35
CA LYS A 44 -24.05 41.74 0.79
C LYS A 44 -25.25 40.88 0.38
N ASP A 45 -25.80 41.14 -0.79
CA ASP A 45 -26.91 40.38 -1.36
C ASP A 45 -26.44 38.97 -1.79
N PHE A 46 -25.22 38.83 -2.33
CA PHE A 46 -24.59 37.53 -2.64
C PHE A 46 -24.25 36.72 -1.38
N ILE A 47 -23.75 37.38 -0.32
CA ILE A 47 -23.53 36.75 0.99
C ILE A 47 -24.85 36.26 1.60
N THR A 48 -25.93 37.04 1.49
CA THR A 48 -27.25 36.66 2.04
C THR A 48 -27.92 35.54 1.25
N VAL A 49 -27.76 35.50 -0.08
CA VAL A 49 -28.21 34.38 -0.91
C VAL A 49 -27.46 33.09 -0.55
N ILE A 50 -26.14 33.16 -0.36
CA ILE A 50 -25.32 32.02 0.10
C ILE A 50 -25.71 31.59 1.54
N ASP A 51 -26.02 32.54 2.42
CA ASP A 51 -26.45 32.27 3.80
C ASP A 51 -27.80 31.52 3.85
N LEU A 52 -28.70 31.83 2.92
CA LEU A 52 -30.00 31.16 2.79
C LEU A 52 -29.85 29.74 2.23
N ASP A 53 -28.97 29.57 1.24
CA ASP A 53 -28.79 28.28 0.56
C ASP A 53 -28.03 27.27 1.44
N LEU A 54 -27.00 27.73 2.18
CA LEU A 54 -26.26 26.93 3.16
C LEU A 54 -27.11 26.56 4.40
N ASN A 55 -28.05 27.42 4.82
CA ASN A 55 -28.98 27.09 5.90
C ASN A 55 -30.05 26.07 5.48
N SER A 56 -30.39 26.03 4.19
CA SER A 56 -31.34 25.04 3.64
C SER A 56 -30.68 23.66 3.49
N GLN A 57 -29.36 23.60 3.26
CA GLN A 57 -28.61 22.37 3.06
C GLN A 57 -27.54 22.10 4.14
N ARG A 58 -27.93 21.28 5.14
CA ARG A 58 -27.10 20.33 5.92
C ARG A 58 -26.57 20.72 7.32
N ASN A 59 -26.53 19.65 8.12
CA ASN A 59 -25.98 19.51 9.46
C ASN A 59 -24.50 19.95 9.58
N LYS A 60 -24.19 20.73 10.63
CA LYS A 60 -22.88 20.97 11.30
C LYS A 60 -21.60 20.75 10.47
N ILE A 61 -20.93 21.84 10.09
CA ILE A 61 -19.68 21.87 9.33
C ILE A 61 -18.47 21.84 10.29
N GLN A 62 -17.50 20.94 10.06
CA GLN A 62 -16.29 20.74 10.90
C GLN A 62 -15.02 21.27 10.22
N ILE A 63 -14.18 22.08 10.89
CA ILE A 63 -13.01 22.75 10.27
C ILE A 63 -11.71 22.62 11.12
N ARG A 64 -10.54 22.72 10.45
CA ARG A 64 -9.19 22.63 11.04
C ARG A 64 -8.81 23.88 11.87
N SER A 65 -8.05 23.67 12.95
CA SER A 65 -7.54 24.76 13.83
C SER A 65 -6.44 25.65 13.22
N ARG A 66 -5.95 25.37 11.99
CA ARG A 66 -4.82 26.11 11.35
C ARG A 66 -5.28 27.28 10.47
N VAL A 67 -6.58 27.49 10.35
CA VAL A 67 -7.22 28.53 9.53
C VAL A 67 -7.04 29.95 10.12
N LYS A 68 -6.65 30.06 11.40
CA LYS A 68 -6.51 31.34 12.14
C LYS A 68 -5.60 32.35 11.43
N LYS A 69 -4.36 31.96 11.10
CA LYS A 69 -3.38 32.83 10.41
C LYS A 69 -3.66 33.11 8.93
N TYR A 70 -4.61 32.40 8.33
CA TYR A 70 -4.90 32.45 6.89
C TYR A 70 -6.15 33.29 6.61
N VAL A 71 -7.20 33.16 7.43
CA VAL A 71 -8.41 34.00 7.38
C VAL A 71 -8.10 35.46 7.72
N GLU A 72 -7.29 35.69 8.75
CA GLU A 72 -6.79 37.04 9.13
C GLU A 72 -6.01 37.74 8.00
N ARG A 73 -5.53 36.98 7.00
CA ARG A 73 -4.72 37.48 5.88
C ARG A 73 -5.53 37.81 4.62
N ILE A 74 -6.70 37.18 4.44
CA ILE A 74 -7.52 37.29 3.22
C ILE A 74 -8.56 38.40 3.35
N VAL A 75 -9.24 38.49 4.50
CA VAL A 75 -10.23 39.53 4.78
C VAL A 75 -9.67 40.44 5.87
N SER A 76 -9.14 41.59 5.45
CA SER A 76 -8.69 42.62 6.38
C SER A 76 -9.89 43.05 7.23
N ASN A 77 -9.83 42.79 8.54
CA ASN A 77 -10.87 42.99 9.56
C ASN A 77 -11.89 41.85 9.77
N TYR A 78 -11.67 40.63 9.29
CA TYR A 78 -12.48 39.46 9.69
C TYR A 78 -11.66 38.54 10.58
N THR A 79 -12.00 38.50 11.87
CA THR A 79 -11.31 37.66 12.82
C THR A 79 -11.70 36.20 12.62
N ALA A 80 -10.78 35.27 12.93
CA ALA A 80 -11.09 33.86 12.89
C ALA A 80 -12.21 33.47 13.87
N GLU A 81 -12.41 34.25 14.93
CA GLU A 81 -13.55 34.12 15.85
C GLU A 81 -14.88 34.50 15.17
N GLU A 82 -14.95 35.63 14.44
CA GLU A 82 -16.15 36.03 13.68
C GLU A 82 -16.50 35.01 12.60
N PHE A 83 -15.51 34.51 11.87
CA PHE A 83 -15.72 33.46 10.86
C PHE A 83 -16.25 32.15 11.46
N LYS A 84 -15.76 31.74 12.64
CA LYS A 84 -16.25 30.55 13.35
C LYS A 84 -17.69 30.68 13.82
N ILE A 85 -18.06 31.84 14.34
CA ILE A 85 -19.41 32.11 14.85
C ILE A 85 -20.40 32.16 13.68
N HIS A 86 -20.03 32.84 12.59
CA HIS A 86 -20.85 32.99 11.40
C HIS A 86 -21.18 31.64 10.74
N PHE A 87 -20.19 30.77 10.56
CA PHE A 87 -20.37 29.46 9.92
C PHE A 87 -20.58 28.28 10.90
N ARG A 88 -20.76 28.55 12.20
CA ARG A 88 -20.95 27.54 13.27
C ARG A 88 -19.93 26.40 13.24
N LEU A 89 -18.66 26.74 13.08
CA LEU A 89 -17.57 25.78 12.85
C LEU A 89 -17.09 25.14 14.15
N GLU A 90 -17.07 23.81 14.20
CA GLU A 90 -16.54 23.07 15.34
C GLU A 90 -15.06 22.69 15.14
N GLU A 91 -14.20 23.02 16.10
CA GLU A 91 -12.81 22.57 16.10
C GLU A 91 -12.73 21.10 16.53
N VAL A 92 -12.46 20.22 15.56
CA VAL A 92 -12.33 18.78 15.81
C VAL A 92 -10.91 18.29 15.59
N LYS A 93 -10.48 17.31 16.40
CA LYS A 93 -9.15 16.69 16.26
C LYS A 93 -9.00 15.87 14.98
N LYS A 94 -10.11 15.30 14.50
CA LYS A 94 -10.22 14.49 13.29
C LYS A 94 -11.62 14.63 12.68
N TYR A 95 -11.69 14.65 11.37
CA TYR A 95 -12.95 14.60 10.63
C TYR A 95 -12.77 13.82 9.33
N LYS A 96 -13.90 13.43 8.74
CA LYS A 96 -13.92 12.66 7.49
C LYS A 96 -14.39 13.57 6.37
N TYR A 97 -13.56 13.75 5.34
CA TYR A 97 -13.88 14.54 4.15
C TYR A 97 -13.83 13.66 2.91
N LEU A 98 -14.96 13.56 2.20
CA LEU A 98 -15.15 12.69 1.02
C LEU A 98 -14.78 11.20 1.20
N GLY A 99 -14.55 10.75 2.44
CA GLY A 99 -14.02 9.41 2.72
C GLY A 99 -12.61 9.40 3.30
N TYR A 100 -11.86 10.48 3.21
CA TYR A 100 -10.51 10.64 3.74
C TYR A 100 -10.53 11.11 5.20
N MET A 101 -9.70 10.50 6.04
CA MET A 101 -9.58 10.92 7.45
C MET A 101 -8.54 12.03 7.58
N MET A 102 -9.03 13.24 7.78
CA MET A 102 -8.19 14.41 8.03
C MET A 102 -7.91 14.53 9.53
N THR A 103 -6.64 14.69 9.89
CA THR A 103 -6.21 14.92 11.28
C THR A 103 -5.71 16.35 11.46
N ARG A 104 -5.79 16.89 12.69
CA ARG A 104 -5.29 18.23 13.02
C ARG A 104 -3.83 18.47 12.59
N ASN A 105 -3.00 17.43 12.70
CA ASN A 105 -1.56 17.50 12.38
C ASN A 105 -1.27 17.28 10.88
N GLY A 106 -2.29 16.93 10.08
CA GLY A 106 -2.11 16.56 8.67
C GLY A 106 -1.40 15.22 8.49
N GLU A 107 -1.43 14.33 9.49
CA GLU A 107 -0.87 12.99 9.39
C GLU A 107 -1.85 12.02 8.75
N ASP A 108 -1.36 11.18 7.85
CA ASP A 108 -2.17 10.20 7.12
C ASP A 108 -2.35 8.88 7.90
N LYS A 109 -1.65 8.71 9.03
CA LYS A 109 -1.63 7.44 9.79
C LYS A 109 -3.04 6.93 10.11
N GLU A 110 -3.95 7.81 10.52
CA GLU A 110 -5.33 7.45 10.85
C GLU A 110 -6.11 6.98 9.63
N HIS A 111 -5.96 7.68 8.49
CA HIS A 111 -6.54 7.24 7.22
C HIS A 111 -6.02 5.87 6.81
N ILE A 112 -4.71 5.68 6.83
CA ILE A 112 -4.07 4.40 6.49
C ILE A 112 -4.54 3.27 7.41
N ARG A 113 -4.66 3.51 8.73
CA ARG A 113 -5.19 2.52 9.68
C ARG A 113 -6.62 2.13 9.34
N GLU A 114 -7.49 3.09 9.03
CA GLU A 114 -8.88 2.80 8.65
C GLU A 114 -8.93 1.97 7.35
N ARG A 115 -8.11 2.35 6.35
CA ARG A 115 -8.03 1.63 5.06
C ARG A 115 -7.52 0.21 5.24
N ILE A 116 -6.49 0.00 6.06
CA ILE A 116 -5.97 -1.32 6.41
C ILE A 116 -7.06 -2.16 7.12
N ARG A 117 -7.85 -1.56 8.03
CA ARG A 117 -8.93 -2.29 8.69
C ARG A 117 -9.97 -2.78 7.68
N LYS A 118 -10.43 -1.90 6.78
CA LYS A 118 -11.38 -2.27 5.70
C LYS A 118 -10.79 -3.31 4.75
N ALA A 119 -9.53 -3.12 4.35
CA ALA A 119 -8.79 -4.02 3.49
C ALA A 119 -8.67 -5.43 4.11
N ARG A 120 -8.40 -5.54 5.42
CA ARG A 120 -8.33 -6.84 6.12
C ARG A 120 -9.65 -7.58 6.14
N VAL A 121 -10.78 -6.87 6.31
CA VAL A 121 -12.12 -7.47 6.22
C VAL A 121 -12.35 -8.00 4.80
N ALA A 122 -12.13 -7.16 3.79
CA ALA A 122 -12.24 -7.58 2.39
C ALA A 122 -11.31 -8.76 2.06
N MET A 123 -10.10 -8.76 2.61
CA MET A 123 -9.11 -9.84 2.45
C MET A 123 -9.63 -11.18 2.96
N GLY A 124 -10.35 -11.21 4.08
CA GLY A 124 -10.99 -12.42 4.61
C GLY A 124 -12.11 -12.95 3.71
N TRP A 125 -12.92 -12.04 3.16
CA TRP A 125 -13.96 -12.39 2.18
C TRP A 125 -13.38 -12.96 0.90
N ILE A 126 -12.40 -12.28 0.28
CA ILE A 126 -11.77 -12.77 -0.95
C ILE A 126 -10.99 -14.06 -0.73
N TRP A 127 -10.44 -14.28 0.47
CA TRP A 127 -9.78 -15.53 0.81
C TRP A 127 -10.79 -16.68 0.80
N SER A 128 -11.90 -16.51 1.52
CA SER A 128 -12.97 -17.51 1.59
C SER A 128 -13.58 -17.80 0.21
N TYR A 129 -13.80 -16.75 -0.59
CA TYR A 129 -14.29 -16.88 -1.96
C TYR A 129 -13.27 -17.59 -2.88
N GLY A 130 -11.99 -17.20 -2.79
CA GLY A 130 -10.89 -17.77 -3.54
C GLY A 130 -10.63 -19.24 -3.19
N GLU A 131 -10.81 -19.65 -1.94
CA GLU A 131 -10.77 -21.06 -1.52
C GLU A 131 -11.86 -21.89 -2.19
N ARG A 132 -13.08 -21.36 -2.29
CA ARG A 132 -14.20 -22.09 -2.90
C ARG A 132 -14.11 -22.17 -4.42
N LYS A 133 -13.73 -21.08 -5.10
CA LYS A 133 -13.81 -20.98 -6.57
C LYS A 133 -12.48 -21.16 -7.30
N PHE A 134 -11.37 -20.77 -6.67
CA PHE A 134 -10.05 -20.65 -7.29
C PHE A 134 -8.98 -21.42 -6.49
N LYS A 135 -9.34 -22.57 -5.93
CA LYS A 135 -8.40 -23.43 -5.20
C LYS A 135 -7.19 -23.75 -6.07
N GLY A 136 -5.98 -23.47 -5.59
CA GLY A 136 -4.74 -23.70 -6.34
C GLY A 136 -4.48 -22.75 -7.52
N ASP A 137 -5.43 -21.88 -7.89
CA ASP A 137 -5.24 -20.92 -8.98
C ASP A 137 -4.69 -19.60 -8.42
N VAL A 138 -3.36 -19.54 -8.31
CA VAL A 138 -2.64 -18.39 -7.76
C VAL A 138 -2.91 -17.14 -8.58
N ARG A 139 -2.97 -17.24 -9.92
CA ARG A 139 -3.18 -16.09 -10.80
C ARG A 139 -4.51 -15.41 -10.52
N TRP A 140 -5.60 -16.18 -10.44
CA TRP A 140 -6.92 -15.59 -10.14
C TRP A 140 -7.02 -15.04 -8.72
N ARG A 141 -6.38 -15.68 -7.73
CA ARG A 141 -6.32 -15.14 -6.36
C ARG A 141 -5.60 -13.79 -6.31
N LEU A 142 -4.47 -13.69 -6.99
CA LEU A 142 -3.72 -12.45 -7.11
C LEU A 142 -4.53 -11.35 -7.82
N LYS A 143 -5.29 -11.70 -8.87
CA LYS A 143 -6.23 -10.75 -9.50
C LYS A 143 -7.31 -10.25 -8.54
N LEU A 144 -7.93 -11.14 -7.76
CA LEU A 144 -8.95 -10.75 -6.77
C LEU A 144 -8.38 -9.77 -5.73
N PHE A 145 -7.16 -10.01 -5.27
CA PHE A 145 -6.45 -9.09 -4.39
C PHE A 145 -6.21 -7.73 -5.05
N ASP A 146 -5.72 -7.73 -6.29
CA ASP A 146 -5.42 -6.50 -7.03
C ASP A 146 -6.69 -5.69 -7.33
N SER A 147 -7.82 -6.33 -7.61
CA SER A 147 -9.08 -5.64 -7.90
C SER A 147 -9.74 -5.07 -6.64
N VAL A 148 -9.78 -5.85 -5.55
CA VAL A 148 -10.58 -5.48 -4.37
C VAL A 148 -9.72 -4.82 -3.28
N VAL A 149 -8.64 -5.48 -2.87
CA VAL A 149 -7.87 -5.07 -1.70
C VAL A 149 -7.00 -3.86 -2.03
N LYS A 150 -6.31 -3.86 -3.18
CA LYS A 150 -5.55 -2.67 -3.62
C LYS A 150 -6.46 -1.47 -3.83
N GLY A 151 -7.65 -1.64 -4.41
CA GLY A 151 -8.61 -0.55 -4.60
C GLY A 151 -9.00 0.13 -3.28
N ILE A 152 -9.21 -0.65 -2.21
CA ILE A 152 -9.48 -0.10 -0.87
C ILE A 152 -8.26 0.61 -0.29
N LEU A 153 -7.07 0.01 -0.44
CA LEU A 153 -5.82 0.53 0.11
C LEU A 153 -5.39 1.82 -0.59
N TYR A 154 -5.55 1.93 -1.90
CA TYR A 154 -5.10 3.05 -2.73
C TYR A 154 -6.02 4.25 -2.74
N TYR A 155 -7.10 4.23 -1.95
CA TYR A 155 -7.96 5.39 -1.84
C TYR A 155 -7.20 6.57 -1.18
N GLY A 156 -7.09 7.67 -1.92
CA GLY A 156 -6.35 8.88 -1.52
C GLY A 156 -4.83 8.77 -1.68
N VAL A 157 -4.36 7.81 -2.49
CA VAL A 157 -2.93 7.57 -2.73
C VAL A 157 -2.21 8.79 -3.33
N GLU A 158 -2.96 9.66 -3.98
CA GLU A 158 -2.53 10.94 -4.52
C GLU A 158 -1.91 11.86 -3.45
N ILE A 159 -2.32 11.69 -2.19
CA ILE A 159 -1.90 12.53 -1.06
C ILE A 159 -0.72 11.89 -0.30
N TRP A 160 -0.78 10.60 -0.02
CA TRP A 160 0.20 9.90 0.85
C TRP A 160 1.13 8.93 0.13
N GLY A 161 0.99 8.79 -1.20
CA GLY A 161 1.52 7.67 -1.98
C GLY A 161 3.05 7.58 -2.09
N TYR A 162 3.78 8.67 -1.82
CA TYR A 162 5.24 8.68 -1.88
C TYR A 162 5.92 7.95 -0.71
N LYS A 163 5.22 7.83 0.42
CA LYS A 163 5.75 7.20 1.63
C LYS A 163 5.60 5.68 1.61
N GLU A 164 6.65 4.97 2.03
CA GLU A 164 6.55 3.53 2.32
C GLU A 164 5.80 3.28 3.64
N TRP A 165 4.67 2.58 3.55
CA TRP A 165 3.90 2.15 4.71
C TRP A 165 4.12 0.66 4.97
N LYS A 166 4.94 0.32 5.97
CA LYS A 166 5.26 -1.07 6.34
C LYS A 166 3.99 -1.87 6.65
N GLU A 167 2.97 -1.23 7.20
CA GLU A 167 1.70 -1.85 7.54
C GLU A 167 0.86 -2.18 6.29
N ILE A 168 0.98 -1.41 5.21
CA ILE A 168 0.37 -1.72 3.91
C ILE A 168 1.09 -2.90 3.26
N GLU A 169 2.43 -2.87 3.25
CA GLU A 169 3.24 -3.99 2.75
C GLU A 169 2.96 -5.30 3.51
N ALA A 170 2.71 -5.21 4.82
CA ALA A 170 2.34 -6.36 5.64
C ALA A 170 0.98 -6.98 5.25
N VAL A 171 0.03 -6.18 4.72
CA VAL A 171 -1.25 -6.71 4.20
C VAL A 171 -1.00 -7.55 2.95
N GLN A 172 -0.17 -7.07 2.03
CA GLN A 172 0.25 -7.83 0.84
C GLN A 172 0.96 -9.11 1.26
N ASP A 173 2.01 -9.00 2.08
CA ASP A 173 2.81 -10.15 2.53
C ASP A 173 1.93 -11.21 3.21
N LYS A 174 0.97 -10.79 4.03
CA LYS A 174 0.02 -11.71 4.67
C LYS A 174 -0.85 -12.45 3.66
N TYR A 175 -1.38 -11.76 2.65
CA TYR A 175 -2.19 -12.39 1.60
C TYR A 175 -1.37 -13.37 0.76
N LEU A 176 -0.16 -12.97 0.34
CA LEU A 176 0.71 -13.84 -0.46
C LEU A 176 1.09 -15.12 0.30
N LYS A 177 1.37 -15.01 1.60
CA LYS A 177 1.61 -16.18 2.48
C LYS A 177 0.41 -17.12 2.52
N TRP A 178 -0.81 -16.58 2.61
CA TRP A 178 -2.02 -17.40 2.57
C TRP A 178 -2.13 -18.14 1.25
N VAL A 179 -1.95 -17.45 0.12
CA VAL A 179 -2.06 -18.05 -1.22
C VAL A 179 -1.09 -19.22 -1.42
N LEU A 180 0.12 -19.13 -0.87
CA LEU A 180 1.14 -20.17 -0.94
C LEU A 180 1.11 -21.18 0.23
N GLY A 181 0.25 -20.98 1.25
CA GLY A 181 0.18 -21.84 2.43
C GLY A 181 1.41 -21.81 3.34
N LEU A 182 2.10 -20.67 3.38
CA LEU A 182 3.33 -20.44 4.15
C LEU A 182 3.04 -20.04 5.60
N GLU A 183 4.00 -20.29 6.50
CA GLU A 183 3.89 -19.85 7.89
C GLU A 183 3.91 -18.33 8.03
N ARG A 184 3.32 -17.82 9.11
CA ARG A 184 3.31 -16.39 9.43
C ARG A 184 4.72 -15.81 9.58
N THR A 185 5.65 -16.65 10.05
CA THR A 185 7.07 -16.36 10.30
C THR A 185 7.91 -16.26 9.02
N THR A 186 7.45 -16.80 7.89
CA THR A 186 8.21 -16.70 6.62
C THR A 186 8.45 -15.23 6.27
N PRO A 187 9.67 -14.80 5.94
CA PRO A 187 9.94 -13.40 5.62
C PRO A 187 9.19 -12.94 4.36
N GLY A 188 8.60 -11.74 4.38
CA GLY A 188 7.80 -11.21 3.26
C GLY A 188 8.59 -11.07 1.95
N TYR A 189 9.89 -10.75 2.03
CA TYR A 189 10.76 -10.65 0.86
C TYR A 189 10.91 -11.98 0.10
N ILE A 190 10.91 -13.13 0.79
CA ILE A 190 10.93 -14.47 0.16
C ILE A 190 9.65 -14.70 -0.62
N VAL A 191 8.51 -14.37 0.00
CA VAL A 191 7.19 -14.59 -0.62
C VAL A 191 6.97 -13.68 -1.82
N ARG A 192 7.45 -12.43 -1.74
CA ARG A 192 7.47 -11.50 -2.86
C ARG A 192 8.39 -11.97 -3.99
N GLU A 193 9.56 -12.53 -3.67
CA GLU A 193 10.47 -13.09 -4.68
C GLU A 193 9.85 -14.32 -5.38
N GLU A 194 9.20 -15.21 -4.63
CA GLU A 194 8.56 -16.43 -5.18
C GLU A 194 7.42 -16.12 -6.15
N LEU A 195 6.67 -15.05 -5.90
CA LEU A 195 5.58 -14.60 -6.77
C LEU A 195 5.97 -13.47 -7.74
N LYS A 196 7.24 -13.04 -7.72
CA LYS A 196 7.74 -11.86 -8.46
C LYS A 196 6.84 -10.64 -8.30
N ARG A 197 6.46 -10.36 -7.05
CA ARG A 197 5.63 -9.21 -6.68
C ARG A 197 6.50 -8.13 -6.04
N ASN A 198 6.35 -6.92 -6.54
CA ASN A 198 6.99 -5.75 -5.96
C ASN A 198 6.18 -5.27 -4.76
N LYS A 199 6.82 -4.44 -3.93
CA LYS A 199 6.12 -3.69 -2.88
C LYS A 199 4.97 -2.87 -3.47
N LEU A 200 3.91 -2.71 -2.69
CA LEU A 200 2.77 -1.87 -3.07
C LEU A 200 3.19 -0.40 -3.26
N ARG A 201 4.21 0.05 -2.52
CA ARG A 201 4.80 1.40 -2.63
C ARG A 201 5.14 1.81 -4.06
N VAL A 202 5.63 0.88 -4.89
CA VAL A 202 6.03 1.18 -6.26
C VAL A 202 4.85 1.76 -7.06
N GLU A 203 3.68 1.15 -6.89
CA GLU A 203 2.46 1.60 -7.58
C GLU A 203 1.87 2.84 -6.91
N THR A 204 1.99 3.00 -5.58
CA THR A 204 1.46 4.18 -4.89
C THR A 204 2.24 5.46 -5.24
N GLY A 205 3.57 5.40 -5.29
CA GLY A 205 4.40 6.54 -5.66
C GLY A 205 4.19 6.94 -7.11
N TRP A 206 4.09 5.96 -8.02
CA TRP A 206 3.78 6.20 -9.42
C TRP A 206 2.40 6.88 -9.61
N ARG A 207 1.36 6.43 -8.90
CA ARG A 207 0.02 7.05 -8.96
C ARG A 207 0.03 8.48 -8.45
N ALA A 208 0.73 8.74 -7.33
CA ALA A 208 0.89 10.09 -6.80
C ALA A 208 1.56 11.02 -7.82
N GLY A 209 2.66 10.58 -8.43
CA GLY A 209 3.35 11.35 -9.46
C GLY A 209 2.51 11.62 -10.71
N ARG A 210 1.79 10.61 -11.22
CA ARG A 210 0.88 10.76 -12.36
C ARG A 210 -0.26 11.73 -12.07
N TRP A 211 -0.73 11.78 -10.82
CA TRP A 211 -1.72 12.75 -10.39
C TRP A 211 -1.16 14.16 -10.40
N GLU A 212 0.04 14.37 -9.85
CA GLU A 212 0.71 15.67 -9.89
C GLU A 212 0.87 16.21 -11.31
N GLU A 213 1.31 15.35 -12.24
CA GLU A 213 1.47 15.71 -13.65
C GLU A 213 0.12 16.11 -14.29
N ARG A 214 -0.96 15.41 -13.91
CA ARG A 214 -2.30 15.73 -14.38
C ARG A 214 -2.74 17.13 -13.91
N ILE A 215 -2.44 17.48 -12.66
CA ILE A 215 -2.73 18.80 -12.09
C ILE A 215 -1.90 19.90 -12.76
N GLU A 216 -0.60 19.66 -12.98
CA GLU A 216 0.29 20.61 -13.67
C GLU A 216 -0.20 20.92 -15.10
N LYS A 217 -0.79 19.92 -15.78
CA LYS A 217 -1.45 20.06 -17.09
C LYS A 217 -2.81 20.77 -17.04
N GLY A 218 -3.28 21.20 -15.88
CA GLY A 218 -4.55 21.93 -15.71
C GLY A 218 -5.80 21.06 -15.69
N LYS A 219 -5.68 19.72 -15.65
CA LYS A 219 -6.82 18.79 -15.68
C LYS A 219 -7.51 18.59 -14.33
N GLY A 220 -7.19 19.41 -13.33
CA GLY A 220 -7.81 19.42 -12.00
C GLY A 220 -8.25 20.82 -11.60
N GLY A 221 -8.73 21.59 -12.57
CA GLY A 221 -9.12 22.98 -12.39
C GLY A 221 -7.95 23.96 -12.39
N GLU A 222 -8.27 25.23 -12.53
CA GLU A 222 -7.30 26.33 -12.50
C GLU A 222 -6.68 26.46 -11.11
N ILE A 223 -7.48 26.26 -10.06
CA ILE A 223 -7.02 26.31 -8.66
C ILE A 223 -5.98 25.24 -8.38
N GLY A 224 -6.28 23.98 -8.69
CA GLY A 224 -5.34 22.88 -8.47
C GLY A 224 -4.00 23.16 -9.15
N LYS A 225 -4.05 23.69 -10.37
CA LYS A 225 -2.85 24.09 -11.13
C LYS A 225 -2.07 25.22 -10.43
N LEU A 226 -2.75 26.26 -9.96
CA LEU A 226 -2.13 27.38 -9.23
C LEU A 226 -1.50 26.92 -7.92
N CYS A 227 -2.23 26.15 -7.10
CA CYS A 227 -1.71 25.56 -5.87
C CYS A 227 -0.45 24.73 -6.13
N MET A 228 -0.46 23.94 -7.21
CA MET A 228 0.69 23.13 -7.57
C MET A 228 1.89 23.98 -8.00
N MET A 229 1.66 25.04 -8.78
CA MET A 229 2.72 25.98 -9.14
C MET A 229 3.33 26.69 -7.93
N GLU A 230 2.51 27.11 -6.97
CA GLU A 230 2.99 27.70 -5.72
C GLU A 230 3.85 26.72 -4.93
N ARG A 231 3.37 25.48 -4.79
CA ARG A 231 4.11 24.41 -4.13
C ARG A 231 5.48 24.17 -4.79
N ARG A 232 5.57 24.14 -6.12
CA ARG A 232 6.85 24.03 -6.86
C ARG A 232 7.77 25.23 -6.66
N LYS A 233 7.21 26.44 -6.56
CA LYS A 233 7.99 27.66 -6.31
C LYS A 233 8.60 27.62 -4.90
N GLU A 234 7.83 27.17 -3.90
CA GLU A 234 8.30 27.02 -2.53
C GLU A 234 9.41 25.97 -2.44
N GLU A 235 9.24 24.80 -3.06
CA GLU A 235 10.28 23.75 -3.14
C GLU A 235 11.63 24.27 -3.70
N ARG A 236 11.61 25.18 -4.66
CA ARG A 236 12.83 25.73 -5.28
C ARG A 236 13.50 26.84 -4.47
N LYS A 237 12.71 27.58 -3.68
CA LYS A 237 13.18 28.77 -2.95
C LYS A 237 13.55 28.50 -1.50
N SER A 238 12.86 27.55 -0.87
CA SER A 238 13.02 27.26 0.55
C SER A 238 14.13 26.27 0.80
N GLU A 239 14.86 26.46 1.91
CA GLU A 239 15.79 25.46 2.39
C GLU A 239 15.03 24.19 2.80
N TRP A 240 15.71 23.06 2.74
CA TRP A 240 15.10 21.74 3.01
C TRP A 240 14.41 21.65 4.39
N ILE A 241 14.86 22.43 5.37
CA ILE A 241 14.28 22.50 6.73
C ILE A 241 12.84 23.05 6.72
N ASP A 242 12.52 23.93 5.78
CA ASP A 242 11.21 24.58 5.69
C ASP A 242 10.23 23.82 4.80
N TRP A 243 10.67 22.72 4.17
CA TRP A 243 9.82 21.96 3.27
C TRP A 243 8.67 21.30 4.00
N THR A 244 7.52 21.26 3.33
CA THR A 244 6.40 20.46 3.79
C THR A 244 6.79 18.98 3.83
N ARG A 245 6.18 18.23 4.76
CA ARG A 245 6.35 16.77 4.88
C ARG A 245 6.21 16.05 3.54
N GLU A 246 5.19 16.42 2.76
CA GLU A 246 4.90 15.79 1.48
C GLU A 246 6.01 16.02 0.45
N ASN A 247 6.65 17.19 0.45
CA ASN A 247 7.78 17.50 -0.43
C ASN A 247 9.02 16.67 -0.04
N VAL A 248 9.26 16.47 1.26
CA VAL A 248 10.32 15.58 1.74
C VAL A 248 10.03 14.13 1.34
N GLU A 249 8.80 13.66 1.53
CA GLU A 249 8.39 12.29 1.14
C GLU A 249 8.54 12.08 -0.38
N ARG A 250 8.15 13.05 -1.21
CA ARG A 250 8.32 13.04 -2.67
C ARG A 250 9.80 13.00 -3.07
N ARG A 251 10.64 13.86 -2.46
CA ARG A 251 12.09 13.88 -2.70
C ARG A 251 12.72 12.54 -2.37
N ASP A 252 12.42 11.97 -1.21
CA ASP A 252 12.96 10.69 -0.77
C ASP A 252 12.52 9.53 -1.68
N TYR A 253 11.30 9.62 -2.24
CA TYR A 253 10.83 8.68 -3.27
C TYR A 253 11.68 8.76 -4.55
N LEU A 254 11.90 9.97 -5.09
CA LEU A 254 12.71 10.18 -6.29
C LEU A 254 14.18 9.79 -6.06
N TRP A 255 14.74 10.19 -4.91
CA TRP A 255 16.12 9.90 -4.54
C TRP A 255 16.39 8.40 -4.45
N ARG A 256 15.44 7.61 -3.94
CA ARG A 256 15.54 6.14 -3.91
C ARG A 256 15.75 5.57 -5.31
N GLY A 257 15.07 6.11 -6.32
CA GLY A 257 15.25 5.73 -7.73
C GLY A 257 16.48 6.36 -8.39
N GLY A 258 17.29 7.11 -7.65
CA GLY A 258 18.43 7.86 -8.18
C GLY A 258 18.00 8.92 -9.19
N VAL A 259 16.84 9.54 -8.99
CA VAL A 259 16.28 10.57 -9.87
C VAL A 259 16.25 11.90 -9.10
N SER A 260 16.86 12.93 -9.67
CA SER A 260 16.73 14.30 -9.18
C SER A 260 15.52 14.99 -9.82
N GLU A 261 15.05 16.10 -9.24
CA GLU A 261 13.97 16.89 -9.84
C GLU A 261 14.35 17.40 -11.24
N ILE A 262 15.63 17.73 -11.45
CA ILE A 262 16.15 18.19 -12.74
C ILE A 262 16.05 17.05 -13.75
N SER A 263 16.56 15.87 -13.41
CA SER A 263 16.52 14.67 -14.27
C SER A 263 15.09 14.25 -14.59
N LEU A 264 14.16 14.43 -13.65
CA LEU A 264 12.75 14.14 -13.86
C LEU A 264 12.14 15.01 -14.95
N ASN A 265 12.52 16.30 -15.03
CA ASN A 265 12.03 17.21 -16.05
C ASN A 265 12.64 16.92 -17.43
N GLU A 266 13.85 16.37 -17.48
CA GLU A 266 14.50 15.93 -18.73
C GLU A 266 13.86 14.68 -19.34
N TYR A 267 13.14 13.88 -18.54
CA TYR A 267 12.52 12.63 -19.01
C TYR A 267 11.27 12.82 -19.90
N GLY A 268 10.78 14.05 -20.05
CA GLY A 268 9.64 14.37 -20.92
C GLY A 268 8.32 13.73 -20.45
N GLU A 269 7.47 13.30 -21.39
CA GLU A 269 6.09 12.87 -21.11
C GLU A 269 5.99 11.56 -20.29
N ASN A 270 6.95 10.65 -20.41
CA ASN A 270 6.92 9.34 -19.73
C ASN A 270 7.76 9.32 -18.45
N LYS A 271 8.00 10.49 -17.84
CA LYS A 271 8.90 10.65 -16.70
C LYS A 271 8.57 9.73 -15.53
N TRP A 272 7.30 9.61 -15.18
CA TRP A 272 6.87 8.78 -14.05
C TRP A 272 6.93 7.28 -14.35
N ASP A 273 6.76 6.86 -15.60
CA ASP A 273 6.92 5.46 -15.98
C ASP A 273 8.38 5.02 -15.85
N ARG A 274 9.33 5.89 -16.25
CA ARG A 274 10.77 5.66 -16.01
C ARG A 274 11.12 5.62 -14.52
N VAL A 275 10.57 6.54 -13.71
CA VAL A 275 10.75 6.52 -12.25
C VAL A 275 10.22 5.21 -11.66
N ARG A 276 9.07 4.73 -12.12
CA ARG A 276 8.49 3.46 -11.69
C ARG A 276 9.39 2.29 -12.05
N GLU A 277 9.93 2.24 -13.26
CA GLU A 277 10.87 1.19 -13.68
C GLU A 277 12.13 1.17 -12.80
N ARG A 278 12.71 2.35 -12.54
CA ARG A 278 13.84 2.50 -11.61
C ARG A 278 13.50 2.02 -10.20
N ASP A 279 12.32 2.35 -9.69
CA ASP A 279 11.87 1.93 -8.36
C ASP A 279 11.61 0.41 -8.29
N ILE A 280 11.16 -0.21 -9.39
CA ILE A 280 11.08 -1.67 -9.52
C ILE A 280 12.48 -2.26 -9.40
N GLU A 281 13.44 -1.80 -10.19
CA GLU A 281 14.83 -2.30 -10.16
C GLU A 281 15.44 -2.23 -8.77
N VAL A 282 15.27 -1.10 -8.07
CA VAL A 282 15.77 -0.92 -6.69
C VAL A 282 15.07 -1.88 -5.72
N ASP A 283 13.75 -2.07 -5.82
CA ASP A 283 13.02 -3.05 -5.00
C ASP A 283 13.51 -4.48 -5.26
N GLU A 284 13.79 -4.84 -6.52
CA GLU A 284 14.33 -6.16 -6.88
C GLU A 284 15.74 -6.39 -6.34
N GLN A 285 16.59 -5.37 -6.38
CA GLN A 285 17.95 -5.41 -5.82
C GLN A 285 17.91 -5.57 -4.30
N GLU A 286 17.16 -4.71 -3.60
CA GLU A 286 16.99 -4.82 -2.13
C GLU A 286 16.44 -6.19 -1.72
N ARG A 287 15.44 -6.68 -2.46
CA ARG A 287 14.82 -7.99 -2.22
C ARG A 287 15.85 -9.10 -2.44
N GLY A 288 16.61 -9.04 -3.53
CA GLY A 288 17.67 -9.99 -3.86
C GLY A 288 18.77 -10.05 -2.79
N GLU A 289 19.20 -8.90 -2.26
CA GLU A 289 20.16 -8.88 -1.15
C GLU A 289 19.61 -9.50 0.13
N LYS A 290 18.35 -9.20 0.47
CA LYS A 290 17.69 -9.79 1.65
C LYS A 290 17.53 -11.30 1.52
N VAL A 291 17.26 -11.79 0.31
CA VAL A 291 17.22 -13.23 0.00
C VAL A 291 18.59 -13.86 0.21
N LYS A 292 19.66 -13.28 -0.36
CA LYS A 292 21.04 -13.78 -0.19
C LYS A 292 21.49 -13.84 1.28
N LYS A 293 21.09 -12.83 2.07
CA LYS A 293 21.42 -12.74 3.51
C LYS A 293 20.43 -13.51 4.40
N SER A 294 19.47 -14.24 3.83
CA SER A 294 18.39 -14.86 4.61
C SER A 294 18.90 -16.03 5.45
N ARG A 295 18.73 -15.92 6.77
CA ARG A 295 19.07 -17.01 7.70
C ARG A 295 18.02 -18.12 7.75
N THR A 296 16.77 -17.80 7.43
CA THR A 296 15.62 -18.71 7.53
C THR A 296 15.43 -19.57 6.30
N CYS A 297 15.89 -19.09 5.15
CA CYS A 297 15.67 -19.72 3.84
C CYS A 297 17.02 -19.77 3.10
N LYS A 298 18.03 -20.41 3.69
CA LYS A 298 19.40 -20.43 3.16
C LYS A 298 19.51 -21.06 1.78
N ASN A 299 18.73 -22.11 1.56
CA ASN A 299 18.69 -22.89 0.32
C ASN A 299 17.70 -22.33 -0.71
N TYR A 300 17.23 -21.08 -0.52
CA TYR A 300 16.29 -20.48 -1.47
C TYR A 300 16.99 -20.14 -2.78
N GLU A 301 16.65 -20.86 -3.83
CA GLU A 301 17.16 -20.62 -5.19
C GLU A 301 16.20 -19.71 -5.96
N ARG A 302 16.74 -18.60 -6.48
CA ARG A 302 15.98 -17.62 -7.25
C ARG A 302 15.71 -18.15 -8.65
N VAL A 303 14.44 -18.18 -9.05
CA VAL A 303 14.01 -18.53 -10.40
C VAL A 303 13.80 -17.28 -11.23
N ASN A 304 14.08 -17.33 -12.54
CA ASN A 304 13.70 -16.27 -13.47
C ASN A 304 12.18 -16.30 -13.74
N GLY A 305 11.51 -15.20 -13.41
CA GLY A 305 10.04 -15.11 -13.51
C GLY A 305 9.31 -15.99 -12.48
N ILE A 306 8.01 -16.22 -12.71
CA ILE A 306 7.17 -17.03 -11.81
C ILE A 306 7.55 -18.51 -11.95
N PRO A 307 7.87 -19.23 -10.86
CA PRO A 307 8.20 -20.65 -10.89
C PRO A 307 7.18 -21.52 -11.62
N GLU A 308 7.64 -22.57 -12.29
CA GLU A 308 6.81 -23.39 -13.16
C GLU A 308 5.69 -24.11 -12.39
N TYR A 309 5.99 -24.58 -11.17
CA TYR A 309 5.01 -25.27 -10.32
C TYR A 309 3.82 -24.37 -9.93
N ILE A 310 4.01 -23.04 -9.91
CA ILE A 310 2.94 -22.06 -9.72
C ILE A 310 2.22 -21.81 -11.05
N ARG A 311 2.98 -21.61 -12.13
CA ARG A 311 2.44 -21.28 -13.46
C ARG A 311 1.57 -22.39 -14.03
N ARG A 312 1.96 -23.66 -13.86
CA ARG A 312 1.24 -24.86 -14.34
C ARG A 312 0.26 -25.42 -13.30
N CYS A 313 0.06 -24.74 -12.16
CA CYS A 313 -0.86 -25.21 -11.13
C CYS A 313 -2.32 -25.03 -11.57
N GLY A 314 -2.98 -26.15 -11.88
CA GLY A 314 -4.43 -26.18 -12.09
C GLY A 314 -5.21 -26.35 -10.79
N ARG A 315 -6.55 -26.19 -10.86
CA ARG A 315 -7.43 -26.18 -9.68
C ARG A 315 -7.29 -27.39 -8.74
N LYS A 316 -7.05 -28.59 -9.30
CA LYS A 316 -6.92 -29.85 -8.56
C LYS A 316 -5.54 -30.05 -7.92
N LYS A 317 -4.53 -29.25 -8.30
CA LYS A 317 -3.12 -29.41 -7.87
C LYS A 317 -2.72 -28.46 -6.74
N GLY A 318 -3.67 -27.76 -6.12
CA GLY A 318 -3.39 -26.77 -5.07
C GLY A 318 -2.62 -27.31 -3.87
N LYS A 319 -2.93 -28.54 -3.39
CA LYS A 319 -2.17 -29.17 -2.29
C LYS A 319 -0.70 -29.39 -2.66
N LYS A 320 -0.45 -29.90 -3.87
CA LYS A 320 0.89 -30.11 -4.41
C LYS A 320 1.67 -28.80 -4.51
N MET A 321 1.03 -27.74 -5.02
CA MET A 321 1.63 -26.42 -5.12
C MET A 321 2.02 -25.85 -3.75
N VAL A 322 1.10 -25.91 -2.78
CA VAL A 322 1.39 -25.46 -1.40
C VAL A 322 2.56 -26.22 -0.80
N GLN A 323 2.60 -27.55 -0.96
CA GLN A 323 3.71 -28.35 -0.46
C GLN A 323 5.04 -27.90 -1.07
N ILE A 324 5.11 -27.78 -2.40
CA ILE A 324 6.33 -27.30 -3.07
C ILE A 324 6.73 -25.91 -2.58
N ALA A 325 5.78 -24.99 -2.44
CA ALA A 325 6.04 -23.64 -1.94
C ALA A 325 6.61 -23.63 -0.52
N ARG A 326 6.05 -24.44 0.39
CA ARG A 326 6.54 -24.56 1.78
C ARG A 326 7.98 -25.06 1.83
N TRP A 327 8.31 -26.06 1.02
CA TRP A 327 9.67 -26.58 0.92
C TRP A 327 10.63 -25.54 0.35
N ARG A 328 10.29 -24.91 -0.79
CA ARG A 328 11.13 -23.87 -1.41
C ARG A 328 11.34 -22.67 -0.49
N CYS A 329 10.32 -22.23 0.23
CA CYS A 329 10.40 -21.10 1.15
C CYS A 329 10.94 -21.47 2.55
N GLY A 330 11.52 -22.66 2.74
CA GLY A 330 12.21 -23.05 3.98
C GLY A 330 11.28 -23.31 5.18
N ASN A 331 9.97 -23.46 4.97
CA ASN A 331 9.02 -23.73 6.05
C ASN A 331 9.23 -25.11 6.69
N GLU A 332 9.71 -26.07 5.89
CA GLU A 332 9.90 -27.46 6.29
C GLU A 332 11.28 -27.76 6.88
N GLU A 333 12.19 -26.78 6.95
CA GLU A 333 13.51 -26.88 7.56
C GLU A 333 13.51 -26.27 8.98
N ARG A 334 13.20 -27.08 10.00
CA ARG A 334 13.24 -26.60 11.40
C ARG A 334 14.62 -26.09 11.82
N GLY A 335 15.69 -26.63 11.26
CA GLY A 335 17.08 -26.24 11.55
C GLY A 335 17.35 -24.75 11.35
N ASN A 336 16.66 -24.11 10.40
CA ASN A 336 16.83 -22.70 10.05
C ASN A 336 15.96 -21.74 10.89
N LYS A 337 15.08 -22.25 11.76
CA LYS A 337 14.17 -21.44 12.61
C LYS A 337 14.90 -20.91 13.84
N TYR A 338 15.71 -19.86 13.65
CA TYR A 338 16.61 -19.31 14.67
C TYR A 338 15.93 -18.73 15.94
N TRP A 339 14.60 -18.63 15.96
CA TRP A 339 13.82 -18.24 17.15
C TRP A 339 13.38 -19.44 18.01
N MET A 340 13.55 -20.68 17.54
CA MET A 340 13.27 -21.89 18.32
C MET A 340 14.46 -22.25 19.22
N LYS A 341 14.26 -23.05 20.28
CA LYS A 341 15.38 -23.58 21.07
C LYS A 341 16.22 -24.54 20.21
N GLU A 342 17.49 -24.73 20.56
CA GLU A 342 18.40 -25.57 19.77
C GLU A 342 17.95 -27.04 19.69
N GLU A 343 17.37 -27.56 20.77
CA GLU A 343 16.76 -28.89 20.81
C GLU A 343 15.56 -29.02 19.86
N ASP A 344 14.70 -27.99 19.78
CA ASP A 344 13.52 -27.97 18.90
C ASP A 344 13.89 -27.89 17.40
N ARG A 345 15.14 -27.52 17.10
CA ARG A 345 15.68 -27.45 15.73
C ARG A 345 16.26 -28.76 15.24
N LYS A 346 16.35 -29.77 16.10
CA LYS A 346 16.78 -31.11 15.72
C LYS A 346 15.79 -31.75 14.76
N CYS A 347 16.28 -32.70 13.97
CA CYS A 347 15.52 -33.45 12.99
C CYS A 347 14.37 -34.19 13.66
N ARG A 348 13.14 -33.88 13.24
CA ARG A 348 11.93 -34.57 13.74
C ARG A 348 11.99 -36.08 13.56
N LEU A 349 12.78 -36.59 12.61
CA LEU A 349 12.85 -38.01 12.27
C LEU A 349 13.92 -38.79 13.03
N CYS A 350 15.11 -38.24 13.24
CA CYS A 350 16.19 -38.95 13.94
C CYS A 350 16.66 -38.31 15.26
N ASP A 351 16.25 -37.08 15.58
CA ASP A 351 16.60 -36.36 16.81
C ASP A 351 18.12 -36.12 17.03
N MET A 352 18.96 -36.30 16.00
CA MET A 352 20.43 -36.17 16.10
C MET A 352 20.93 -34.77 15.69
N GLU A 353 20.78 -34.41 14.42
CA GLU A 353 21.31 -33.17 13.84
C GLU A 353 20.20 -32.15 13.59
N ARG A 354 20.56 -30.92 13.17
CA ARG A 354 19.59 -29.89 12.78
C ARG A 354 18.78 -30.32 11.55
N GLU A 355 17.48 -30.01 11.54
CA GLU A 355 16.60 -30.35 10.42
C GLU A 355 16.78 -29.39 9.24
N ASP A 356 17.72 -29.68 8.35
CA ASP A 356 17.84 -29.03 7.05
C ASP A 356 17.74 -30.05 5.90
N ILE A 357 17.61 -29.55 4.67
CA ILE A 357 17.48 -30.39 3.47
C ILE A 357 18.68 -31.32 3.30
N GLU A 358 19.89 -30.83 3.60
CA GLU A 358 21.11 -31.62 3.46
C GLU A 358 21.12 -32.81 4.42
N HIS A 359 20.79 -32.58 5.70
CA HIS A 359 20.61 -33.63 6.68
C HIS A 359 19.54 -34.62 6.24
N LEU A 360 18.33 -34.16 5.89
CA LEU A 360 17.23 -35.04 5.49
C LEU A 360 17.58 -35.92 4.28
N LYS A 361 18.38 -35.41 3.35
CA LYS A 361 18.76 -36.11 2.13
C LYS A 361 19.97 -37.03 2.33
N LYS A 362 21.01 -36.58 3.02
CA LYS A 362 22.32 -37.26 3.07
C LYS A 362 22.60 -37.97 4.39
N ASN A 363 22.16 -37.40 5.51
CA ASN A 363 22.64 -37.82 6.84
C ASN A 363 21.55 -38.50 7.70
N CYS A 364 20.27 -38.22 7.45
CA CYS A 364 19.19 -38.75 8.26
C CYS A 364 19.06 -40.28 8.10
N GLU A 365 19.38 -41.01 9.17
CA GLU A 365 19.33 -42.48 9.21
C GLU A 365 17.90 -43.00 9.02
N TYR A 366 16.93 -42.36 9.67
CA TYR A 366 15.51 -42.73 9.53
C TYR A 366 15.02 -42.64 8.07
N VAL A 367 15.43 -41.59 7.35
CA VAL A 367 15.09 -41.43 5.93
C VAL A 367 15.83 -42.45 5.06
N LYS A 368 17.07 -42.82 5.43
CA LYS A 368 17.87 -43.85 4.76
C LYS A 368 17.19 -45.20 4.82
N GLU A 369 16.80 -45.64 6.02
CA GLU A 369 16.13 -46.93 6.27
C GLU A 369 14.82 -47.05 5.48
N LYS A 370 14.10 -45.94 5.32
CA LYS A 370 12.84 -45.89 4.59
C LYS A 370 13.00 -45.68 3.08
N GLY A 371 14.24 -45.71 2.55
CA GLY A 371 14.52 -45.60 1.12
C GLY A 371 14.19 -44.22 0.52
N GLY A 372 14.38 -43.14 1.29
CA GLY A 372 14.11 -41.77 0.82
C GLY A 372 15.24 -41.15 0.00
N ARG A 373 16.44 -41.75 -0.01
CA ARG A 373 17.64 -41.13 -0.62
C ARG A 373 17.66 -41.13 -2.15
N ASN A 374 16.92 -42.01 -2.82
CA ASN A 374 17.01 -42.16 -4.28
C ASN A 374 16.08 -41.22 -5.07
N LEU A 375 15.21 -40.47 -4.39
CA LEU A 375 14.27 -39.55 -5.04
C LEU A 375 14.91 -38.19 -5.30
N GLU A 376 14.61 -37.55 -6.41
CA GLU A 376 15.02 -36.16 -6.67
C GLU A 376 14.53 -35.22 -5.57
N VAL A 377 15.35 -34.24 -5.19
CA VAL A 377 15.03 -33.25 -4.16
C VAL A 377 14.82 -31.91 -4.83
N LEU A 378 13.66 -31.30 -4.57
CA LEU A 378 13.40 -29.87 -4.66
C LEU A 378 14.03 -29.16 -5.87
N ASN A 379 13.45 -29.37 -7.05
CA ASN A 379 13.82 -28.63 -8.26
C ASN A 379 12.90 -27.41 -8.48
N GLU A 380 13.35 -26.45 -9.29
CA GLU A 380 12.62 -25.21 -9.63
C GLU A 380 11.30 -25.43 -10.36
N ASP A 381 11.18 -26.54 -11.08
CA ASP A 381 9.99 -26.94 -11.84
C ASP A 381 8.96 -27.72 -11.01
N GLY A 382 9.27 -28.03 -9.75
CA GLY A 382 8.43 -28.83 -8.87
C GLY A 382 8.64 -30.34 -8.98
N ARG A 383 9.71 -30.80 -9.65
CA ARG A 383 10.25 -32.16 -9.44
C ARG A 383 10.77 -32.32 -8.01
N GLY A 384 10.77 -33.56 -7.54
CA GLY A 384 11.05 -33.90 -6.14
C GLY A 384 9.85 -33.82 -5.18
N TYR A 385 8.64 -33.58 -5.71
CA TYR A 385 7.40 -33.65 -4.92
C TYR A 385 7.20 -35.01 -4.21
N GLU A 386 7.60 -36.12 -4.85
CA GLU A 386 7.49 -37.44 -4.25
C GLU A 386 8.38 -37.58 -3.01
N TRP A 387 9.59 -37.01 -3.06
CA TRP A 387 10.47 -36.94 -1.91
C TRP A 387 9.85 -36.10 -0.78
N MET A 388 9.35 -34.90 -1.10
CA MET A 388 8.68 -34.01 -0.13
C MET A 388 7.52 -34.71 0.58
N ARG A 389 6.65 -35.37 -0.20
CA ARG A 389 5.50 -36.10 0.31
C ARG A 389 5.93 -37.27 1.18
N LYS A 390 6.98 -38.00 0.78
CA LYS A 390 7.53 -39.11 1.56
C LYS A 390 8.04 -38.62 2.91
N ILE A 391 8.84 -37.55 2.95
CA ILE A 391 9.34 -36.99 4.20
C ILE A 391 8.20 -36.53 5.12
N GLU A 392 7.16 -35.90 4.57
CA GLU A 392 6.00 -35.47 5.33
C GLU A 392 5.22 -36.67 5.92
N CYS A 393 4.99 -37.73 5.14
CA CYS A 393 4.41 -38.97 5.65
C CYS A 393 5.25 -39.59 6.78
N LEU A 394 6.58 -39.64 6.64
CA LEU A 394 7.46 -40.16 7.68
C LEU A 394 7.38 -39.34 8.97
N LYS A 395 7.25 -38.01 8.85
CA LYS A 395 7.07 -37.11 10.00
C LYS A 395 5.75 -37.41 10.71
N GLU A 396 4.65 -37.51 9.96
CA GLU A 396 3.34 -37.86 10.53
C GLU A 396 3.33 -39.25 11.20
N GLU A 397 3.97 -40.25 10.59
CA GLU A 397 4.08 -41.59 11.16
C GLU A 397 4.84 -41.59 12.49
N LYS A 398 5.94 -40.84 12.58
CA LYS A 398 6.71 -40.73 13.82
C LYS A 398 5.94 -39.96 14.90
N ASP A 399 5.28 -38.86 14.55
CA ASP A 399 4.44 -38.10 15.49
C ASP A 399 3.31 -38.96 16.07
N ARG A 400 2.66 -39.80 15.25
CA ARG A 400 1.63 -40.75 15.71
C ARG A 400 2.18 -41.82 16.64
N LYS A 401 3.41 -42.32 16.40
CA LYS A 401 4.06 -43.29 17.30
C LYS A 401 4.34 -42.67 18.66
N ILE A 402 4.92 -41.48 18.69
CA ILE A 402 5.20 -40.73 19.93
C ILE A 402 3.89 -40.42 20.68
N GLY A 403 2.82 -40.05 19.97
CA GLY A 403 1.51 -39.82 20.58
C GLY A 403 0.96 -41.05 21.31
N ARG A 404 0.98 -42.22 20.65
CA ARG A 404 0.55 -43.49 21.26
C ARG A 404 1.40 -43.89 22.46
N GLU A 405 2.72 -43.67 22.41
CA GLU A 405 3.61 -43.95 23.53
C GLU A 405 3.34 -43.06 24.75
N ARG A 406 2.83 -41.84 24.54
CA ARG A 406 2.43 -40.92 25.62
C ARG A 406 1.04 -41.23 26.19
N GLU A 407 0.13 -41.76 25.37
CA GLU A 407 -1.20 -42.20 25.83
C GLU A 407 -1.13 -43.52 26.62
N ASN A 408 -0.12 -44.35 26.34
CA ASN A 408 0.14 -45.63 27.03
C ASN A 408 1.02 -45.49 28.29
N LYS A 409 1.49 -44.28 28.62
CA LYS A 409 2.24 -43.95 29.84
C LYS A 409 1.37 -43.11 30.76
#